data_AF-A0A820NGR8-F1
#
_entry.id   AF-A0A820NGR8-F1
#
_cell.length_a   1.000
_cell.length_b   1.000
_cell.length_c   1.000
_cell.angle_alpha   90.00
_cell.angle_beta   90.00
_cell.angle_gamma   90.00
#
_symmetry.space_group_name_H-M   'P 1'
#
loop_
_entity.id
_entity.type
_entity.pdbx_description
1 polymer ?
#
loop_
_entity_poly.entity_id
_entity_poly.type
_entity_poly.pdbx_seq_one_letter_code
_entity_poly.pdbx_strand_id
1 'polypeptide(L)'
;DLNKEVFNFLATASAKYDIGFWKPGSGIIHQIVLENYAYPGLLLIGTDSHTPNGGGLGGLCIGVGGADAVDVMANMPWEVKCPKVIGVRLTGKLSGWTAPKDVILKLAGILTVKGGTGAIIEYFGPGVESISCT
;
A
#
# COMPACT_ATOMS: atom_id res chain seq x y z
N ASP A 1 9.42 -28.06 4.48
CA ASP A 1 10.89 -28.14 4.60
C ASP A 1 11.68 -27.16 3.73
N LEU A 2 11.32 -26.89 2.47
CA LEU A 2 12.13 -26.03 1.57
C LEU A 2 12.52 -24.66 2.14
N ASN A 3 11.59 -23.93 2.75
CA ASN A 3 11.82 -22.56 3.25
C ASN A 3 12.09 -22.50 4.76
N LYS A 4 12.36 -23.66 5.40
CA LYS A 4 12.46 -23.75 6.86
C LYS A 4 13.57 -22.86 7.43
N GLU A 5 14.72 -22.80 6.75
CA GLU A 5 15.85 -21.95 7.15
C GLU A 5 15.44 -20.47 7.15
N VAL A 6 14.88 -19.98 6.04
CA VAL A 6 14.45 -18.58 5.89
C VAL A 6 13.40 -18.22 6.94
N PHE A 7 12.39 -19.08 7.14
CA PHE A 7 11.35 -18.82 8.13
C PHE A 7 11.88 -18.80 9.56
N ASN A 8 12.82 -19.69 9.89
CA ASN A 8 13.46 -19.69 11.20
C ASN A 8 14.32 -18.44 11.41
N PHE A 9 15.08 -18.01 10.40
CA PHE A 9 15.85 -16.78 10.45
C PHE A 9 14.93 -15.58 10.69
N LEU A 10 13.86 -15.41 9.91
CA LEU A 10 12.93 -14.30 10.07
C LEU A 10 12.23 -14.33 11.42
N ALA A 11 11.77 -15.50 11.88
CA ALA A 11 11.09 -15.62 13.18
C ALA A 11 12.02 -15.27 14.36
N THR A 12 13.25 -15.77 14.35
CA THR A 12 14.22 -15.52 15.43
C THR A 12 14.78 -14.09 15.39
N ALA A 13 15.01 -13.53 14.20
CA ALA A 13 15.39 -12.13 14.05
C ALA A 13 14.27 -11.20 14.53
N SER A 14 13.02 -11.48 14.15
CA SER A 14 11.86 -10.69 14.58
C SER A 14 11.71 -10.73 16.10
N ALA A 15 11.83 -11.91 16.73
CA ALA A 15 11.81 -12.04 18.18
C ALA A 15 12.95 -11.28 18.88
N LYS A 16 14.16 -11.28 18.29
CA LYS A 16 15.32 -10.57 18.84
C LYS A 16 15.15 -9.04 18.83
N TYR A 17 14.50 -8.50 17.81
CA TYR A 17 14.34 -7.06 17.60
C TYR A 17 12.92 -6.54 17.89
N ASP A 18 12.09 -7.34 18.56
CA ASP A 18 10.69 -7.01 18.92
C ASP A 18 9.82 -6.60 17.71
N ILE A 19 9.93 -7.36 16.62
CA ILE A 19 9.15 -7.18 15.40
C ILE A 19 8.05 -8.24 15.33
N GLY A 20 6.84 -7.85 14.93
CA GLY A 20 5.74 -8.79 14.69
C GLY A 20 6.07 -9.77 13.56
N PHE A 21 5.84 -11.07 13.78
CA PHE A 21 6.08 -12.12 12.77
C PHE A 21 4.79 -12.83 12.36
N TRP A 22 4.31 -12.54 11.15
CA TRP A 22 3.20 -13.25 10.54
C TRP A 22 3.67 -14.55 9.91
N LYS A 23 3.17 -15.69 10.42
CA LYS A 23 3.62 -17.03 10.03
C LYS A 23 3.19 -17.38 8.59
N PRO A 24 3.95 -18.25 7.88
CA PRO A 24 3.53 -18.76 6.58
C PRO A 24 2.10 -19.31 6.61
N GLY A 25 1.26 -18.88 5.67
CA GLY A 25 -0.16 -19.21 5.61
C GLY A 25 -1.09 -18.18 6.29
N SER A 26 -0.57 -17.10 6.88
CA SER A 26 -1.40 -16.05 7.48
C SER A 26 -2.15 -15.18 6.47
N GLY A 27 -1.60 -15.00 5.27
CA GLY A 27 -2.17 -14.13 4.24
C GLY A 27 -1.12 -13.29 3.51
N ILE A 28 -1.57 -12.55 2.51
CA ILE A 28 -0.73 -11.62 1.74
C ILE A 28 -0.57 -10.33 2.54
N ILE A 29 0.65 -9.78 2.57
CA ILE A 29 1.02 -8.60 3.36
C ILE A 29 0.01 -7.46 3.28
N HIS A 30 -0.44 -7.08 2.08
CA HIS A 30 -1.32 -5.93 1.88
C HIS A 30 -2.75 -6.16 2.40
N GLN A 31 -3.23 -7.41 2.39
CA GLN A 31 -4.53 -7.76 2.96
C GLN A 31 -4.46 -7.74 4.48
N ILE A 32 -3.40 -8.33 5.06
CA ILE A 32 -3.16 -8.29 6.51
C ILE A 32 -3.04 -6.84 6.99
N VAL A 33 -2.31 -6.00 6.26
CA VAL A 33 -2.18 -4.56 6.55
C VAL A 33 -3.54 -3.87 6.52
N LEU A 34 -4.34 -4.08 5.48
CA LEU A 34 -5.65 -3.44 5.36
C LEU A 34 -6.62 -3.86 6.48
N GLU A 35 -6.61 -5.14 6.85
CA GLU A 35 -7.53 -5.70 7.86
C GLU A 35 -7.13 -5.39 9.32
N ASN A 36 -5.84 -5.11 9.59
CA ASN A 36 -5.35 -5.05 10.98
C ASN A 36 -4.56 -3.78 11.32
N TYR A 37 -3.97 -3.09 10.35
CA TYR A 37 -2.96 -2.05 10.62
C TYR A 37 -3.25 -0.71 9.96
N ALA A 38 -3.91 -0.69 8.81
CA ALA A 38 -4.26 0.54 8.12
C ALA A 38 -5.36 1.31 8.88
N TYR A 39 -5.34 2.63 8.82
CA TYR A 39 -6.41 3.50 9.31
C TYR A 39 -6.27 4.91 8.69
N PRO A 40 -7.34 5.72 8.70
CA PRO A 40 -7.28 7.08 8.15
C PRO A 40 -6.21 7.96 8.82
N GLY A 41 -5.33 8.55 8.01
CA GLY A 41 -4.24 9.43 8.48
C GLY A 41 -2.95 8.71 8.89
N LEU A 42 -2.89 7.37 8.79
CA LEU A 42 -1.64 6.61 8.96
C LEU A 42 -0.61 7.00 7.87
N LEU A 43 0.65 7.18 8.26
CA LEU A 43 1.79 7.13 7.33
C LEU A 43 2.49 5.78 7.51
N LEU A 44 2.50 4.95 6.47
CA LEU A 44 3.12 3.62 6.49
C LEU A 44 4.08 3.47 5.33
N ILE A 45 5.29 2.96 5.60
CA ILE A 45 6.21 2.51 4.56
C ILE A 45 6.34 0.99 4.60
N GLY A 46 6.49 0.37 3.43
CA GLY A 46 6.58 -1.07 3.29
C GLY A 46 7.55 -1.47 2.20
N THR A 47 8.31 -2.54 2.40
CA THR A 47 9.30 -3.04 1.44
C THR A 47 8.65 -3.84 0.31
N ASP A 48 7.62 -3.28 -0.31
CA ASP A 48 6.87 -3.83 -1.43
C ASP A 48 6.20 -2.71 -2.24
N SER A 49 6.15 -2.85 -3.56
CA SER A 49 5.59 -1.82 -4.46
C SER A 49 4.09 -1.60 -4.32
N HIS A 50 3.34 -2.60 -3.84
CA HIS A 50 1.88 -2.54 -3.69
C HIS A 50 1.44 -2.08 -2.30
N THR A 51 2.38 -1.64 -1.45
CA THR A 51 2.10 -0.98 -0.17
C THR A 51 1.03 0.13 -0.26
N PRO A 52 0.88 0.89 -1.37
CA PRO A 52 -0.24 1.82 -1.57
C PRO A 52 -1.65 1.23 -1.42
N ASN A 53 -1.82 -0.11 -1.36
CA ASN A 53 -3.10 -0.76 -1.08
C ASN A 53 -3.81 -0.21 0.17
N GLY A 54 -3.05 0.11 1.22
CA GLY A 54 -3.60 0.68 2.46
C GLY A 54 -4.26 2.06 2.28
N GLY A 55 -4.02 2.74 1.16
CA GLY A 55 -4.69 4.00 0.82
C GLY A 55 -6.20 3.87 0.63
N GLY A 56 -6.71 2.67 0.36
CA GLY A 56 -8.16 2.40 0.35
C GLY A 56 -8.83 2.68 1.70
N LEU A 57 -8.07 2.65 2.80
CA LEU A 57 -8.54 2.97 4.15
C LEU A 57 -8.08 4.35 4.65
N GLY A 58 -7.74 5.26 3.71
CA GLY A 58 -7.41 6.65 4.01
C GLY A 58 -6.02 6.90 4.60
N GLY A 59 -5.13 5.90 4.57
CA GLY A 59 -3.71 6.06 4.94
C GLY A 59 -2.85 6.55 3.77
N LEU A 60 -1.71 7.18 4.07
CA LEU A 60 -0.64 7.41 3.11
C LEU A 60 0.37 6.26 3.22
N CYS A 61 0.24 5.27 2.33
CA CYS A 61 1.06 4.06 2.34
C CYS A 61 2.03 4.04 1.14
N ILE A 62 3.34 3.93 1.38
CA ILE A 62 4.38 4.10 0.34
C ILE A 62 5.31 2.89 0.29
N GLY A 63 5.54 2.36 -0.92
CA GLY A 63 6.52 1.31 -1.15
C GLY A 63 7.95 1.86 -1.16
N VAL A 64 8.87 1.21 -0.46
CA VAL A 64 10.26 1.63 -0.30
C VAL A 64 11.25 0.47 -0.44
N GLY A 65 12.55 0.77 -0.49
CA GLY A 65 13.59 -0.24 -0.42
C GLY A 65 13.84 -0.73 1.02
N GLY A 66 14.61 -1.83 1.16
CA GLY A 66 14.96 -2.35 2.48
C GLY A 66 15.79 -1.37 3.33
N ALA A 67 16.61 -0.53 2.70
CA ALA A 67 17.41 0.48 3.40
C ALA A 67 16.54 1.56 4.06
N ASP A 68 15.56 2.10 3.33
CA ASP A 68 14.62 3.10 3.87
C ASP A 68 13.81 2.55 5.06
N ALA A 69 13.43 1.27 5.00
CA ALA A 69 12.75 0.61 6.11
C ALA A 69 13.66 0.51 7.34
N VAL A 70 14.95 0.18 7.15
CA VAL A 70 15.94 0.16 8.23
C VAL A 70 16.14 1.56 8.83
N ASP A 71 16.14 2.63 8.02
CA ASP A 71 16.26 3.99 8.54
C ASP A 71 15.14 4.32 9.53
N VAL A 72 13.88 4.06 9.15
CA VAL A 72 12.73 4.28 10.05
C VAL A 72 12.76 3.35 11.25
N MET A 73 13.14 2.07 11.07
CA MET A 73 13.29 1.12 12.18
C MET A 73 14.40 1.54 13.15
N ALA A 74 15.44 2.22 12.67
CA ALA A 74 16.51 2.81 13.46
C ALA A 74 16.15 4.19 14.03
N ASN A 75 14.90 4.63 13.89
CA ASN A 75 14.39 5.93 14.32
C ASN A 75 15.11 7.12 13.64
N MET A 76 15.59 6.92 12.42
CA MET A 76 16.14 7.96 11.58
C MET A 76 15.03 8.59 10.72
N PRO A 77 15.11 9.91 10.42
CA PRO A 77 14.18 10.53 9.49
C PRO A 77 14.26 9.87 8.12
N TRP A 78 13.11 9.50 7.57
CA TRP A 78 13.01 9.03 6.19
C TRP A 78 12.79 10.21 5.24
N GLU A 79 13.63 10.31 4.23
CA GLU A 79 13.52 11.35 3.21
C GLU A 79 12.63 10.91 2.06
N VAL A 80 11.71 11.78 1.67
CA VAL A 80 10.87 11.59 0.49
C VAL A 80 10.84 12.87 -0.33
N LYS A 81 11.05 12.74 -1.64
CA LYS A 81 10.87 13.88 -2.55
C LYS A 81 9.41 14.32 -2.48
N CYS A 82 9.18 15.61 -2.19
CA CYS A 82 7.83 16.16 -2.14
C CYS A 82 7.04 15.81 -3.42
N PRO A 83 5.98 15.01 -3.33
CA PRO A 83 5.27 14.52 -4.50
C PRO A 83 4.39 15.62 -5.10
N LYS A 84 4.11 15.50 -6.39
CA LYS A 84 2.94 16.17 -6.99
C LYS A 84 1.67 15.42 -6.58
N VAL A 85 0.50 16.04 -6.80
CA VAL A 85 -0.78 15.35 -6.64
C VAL A 85 -1.52 15.36 -7.98
N ILE A 86 -1.97 14.18 -8.41
CA ILE A 86 -2.85 14.01 -9.56
C ILE A 86 -4.24 13.69 -9.03
N GLY A 87 -5.15 14.64 -9.16
CA GLY A 87 -6.54 14.47 -8.76
C GLY A 87 -7.33 13.65 -9.78
N VAL A 88 -7.98 12.58 -9.33
CA VAL A 88 -8.89 11.75 -10.12
C VAL A 88 -10.32 11.97 -9.61
N ARG A 89 -11.08 12.78 -10.34
CA ARG A 89 -12.47 13.10 -9.99
C ARG A 89 -13.41 12.00 -10.46
N LEU A 90 -13.95 11.21 -9.53
CA LEU A 90 -14.96 10.19 -9.81
C LEU A 90 -16.37 10.79 -9.80
N THR A 91 -17.17 10.44 -10.80
CA THR A 91 -18.57 10.86 -10.94
C THR A 91 -19.44 9.70 -11.38
N GLY A 92 -20.72 9.72 -11.01
CA GLY A 92 -21.64 8.62 -11.29
C GLY A 92 -21.45 7.47 -10.30
N LYS A 93 -21.85 6.26 -10.70
CA LYS A 93 -21.73 5.03 -9.89
C LYS A 93 -21.40 3.84 -10.77
N LEU A 94 -20.70 2.84 -10.21
CA LEU A 94 -20.48 1.56 -10.88
C LEU A 94 -21.83 0.87 -11.15
N SER A 95 -21.94 0.15 -12.27
CA SER A 95 -23.18 -0.53 -12.67
C SER A 95 -22.91 -1.77 -13.49
N GLY A 96 -23.83 -2.75 -13.41
CA GLY A 96 -23.72 -4.00 -14.18
C GLY A 96 -22.48 -4.80 -13.78
N TRP A 97 -21.62 -5.09 -14.76
CA TRP A 97 -20.39 -5.88 -14.59
C TRP A 97 -19.17 -5.03 -14.22
N THR A 98 -19.29 -3.70 -14.21
CA THR A 98 -18.15 -2.83 -13.90
C THR A 98 -17.78 -2.90 -12.43
N ALA A 99 -16.50 -3.11 -12.13
CA ALA A 99 -15.94 -3.24 -10.79
C ALA A 99 -14.93 -2.11 -10.47
N PRO A 100 -14.53 -1.91 -9.19
CA PRO A 100 -13.48 -0.94 -8.83
C PRO A 100 -12.18 -1.14 -9.61
N LYS A 101 -11.87 -2.39 -9.97
CA LYS A 101 -10.74 -2.75 -10.82
C LYS A 101 -10.73 -2.03 -12.17
N ASP A 102 -11.89 -1.79 -12.77
CA ASP A 102 -11.98 -1.14 -14.09
C ASP A 102 -11.57 0.34 -14.03
N VAL A 103 -11.77 1.00 -12.88
CA VAL A 103 -11.35 2.39 -12.67
C VAL A 103 -9.83 2.52 -12.76
N ILE A 104 -9.09 1.68 -12.03
CA ILE A 104 -7.63 1.71 -12.06
C ILE A 104 -7.07 1.21 -13.40
N LEU A 105 -7.71 0.22 -14.04
CA LEU A 105 -7.31 -0.22 -15.39
C LEU A 105 -7.48 0.90 -16.42
N LYS A 106 -8.58 1.64 -16.37
CA LYS A 106 -8.81 2.80 -17.25
C LYS A 106 -7.79 3.91 -16.97
N LEU A 107 -7.56 4.22 -15.70
CA LEU A 107 -6.58 5.24 -15.30
C LEU A 107 -5.16 4.89 -15.75
N ALA A 108 -4.74 3.64 -15.59
CA ALA A 108 -3.45 3.14 -16.06
C ALA A 108 -3.32 3.27 -17.59
N GLY A 109 -4.40 3.04 -18.34
CA GLY A 109 -4.43 3.29 -19.78
C GLY A 109 -4.30 4.77 -20.16
N ILE A 110 -4.86 5.69 -19.36
CA ILE A 110 -4.76 7.14 -19.58
C ILE A 110 -3.36 7.66 -19.25
N LEU A 111 -2.81 7.29 -18.09
CA LEU A 111 -1.53 7.80 -17.62
C LEU A 111 -0.33 7.07 -18.25
N THR A 112 -0.54 5.85 -18.75
CA THR A 112 0.51 4.89 -19.11
C THR A 112 1.42 4.58 -17.91
N VAL A 113 2.46 3.78 -18.12
CA VAL A 113 3.41 3.41 -17.06
C VAL A 113 4.27 4.57 -16.54
N LYS A 114 4.33 5.70 -17.26
CA LYS A 114 5.17 6.85 -16.88
C LYS A 114 4.40 8.00 -16.21
N GLY A 115 3.09 8.11 -16.46
CA GLY A 115 2.32 9.32 -16.10
C GLY A 115 2.15 9.57 -14.60
N GLY A 116 2.31 8.54 -13.76
CA GLY A 116 2.24 8.66 -12.30
C GLY A 116 3.58 8.94 -11.60
N THR A 117 4.70 8.99 -12.34
CA THR A 117 6.04 9.08 -11.73
C THR A 117 6.18 10.36 -10.88
N GLY A 118 6.50 10.19 -9.59
CA GLY A 118 6.72 11.30 -8.66
C GLY A 118 5.44 12.03 -8.22
N ALA A 119 4.27 11.40 -8.35
CA ALA A 119 3.00 11.93 -7.91
C ALA A 119 2.20 10.93 -7.06
N ILE A 120 1.39 11.45 -6.14
CA ILE A 120 0.32 10.72 -5.47
C ILE A 120 -0.95 10.86 -6.32
N ILE A 121 -1.66 9.75 -6.51
CA ILE A 121 -3.01 9.76 -7.11
C ILE A 121 -4.02 9.95 -5.98
N GLU A 122 -4.80 11.02 -6.05
CA GLU A 122 -5.82 11.34 -5.05
C GLU A 122 -7.21 11.25 -5.69
N TYR A 123 -8.03 10.29 -5.24
CA TYR A 123 -9.40 10.12 -5.71
C TYR A 123 -10.34 11.04 -4.94
N PHE A 124 -11.20 11.76 -5.66
CA PHE A 124 -12.17 12.68 -5.05
C PHE A 124 -13.46 12.77 -5.87
N GLY A 125 -14.47 13.44 -5.34
CA GLY A 125 -15.74 13.67 -6.01
C GLY A 125 -16.84 12.67 -5.63
N PRO A 126 -18.08 12.89 -6.10
CA PRO A 126 -19.26 12.19 -5.60
C PRO A 126 -19.28 10.70 -5.93
N GLY A 127 -18.51 10.24 -6.93
CA GLY A 127 -18.44 8.83 -7.28
C GLY A 127 -17.61 7.98 -6.32
N VAL A 128 -16.81 8.59 -5.43
CA VAL A 128 -15.99 7.86 -4.45
C VAL A 128 -16.87 7.04 -3.51
N GLU A 129 -17.97 7.62 -3.03
CA GLU A 129 -18.97 6.98 -2.15
C GLU A 129 -19.65 5.75 -2.78
N SER A 130 -19.48 5.52 -4.10
CA SER A 130 -20.02 4.35 -4.79
C SER A 130 -19.08 3.15 -4.80
N ILE A 131 -17.87 3.28 -4.26
CA ILE A 131 -16.83 2.25 -4.21
C ILE A 131 -16.67 1.79 -2.76
N SER A 132 -16.70 0.48 -2.53
CA SER A 132 -16.40 -0.10 -1.22
C SER A 132 -14.97 0.21 -0.78
N CYS A 133 -14.70 0.06 0.51
CA CYS A 133 -13.33 0.21 1.03
C CYS A 133 -12.32 -0.75 0.35
N THR A 134 -12.76 -1.96 0.01
CA THR A 134 -11.99 -3.01 -0.67
C THR A 134 -12.35 -3.13 -2.14
#